data_AF-A0A9D8NV90-F1
#
_entry.id   AF-A0A9D8NV90-F1
#
_cell.length_a   1.000
_cell.length_b   1.000
_cell.length_c   1.000
_cell.angle_alpha   90.00
_cell.angle_beta   90.00
_cell.angle_gamma   90.00
#
_symmetry.space_group_name_H-M   'P 1'
#
loop_
_entity.id
_entity.type
_entity.pdbx_description
1 polymer ?
#
loop_
_entity_poly.entity_id
_entity_poly.type
_entity_poly.pdbx_seq_one_letter_code
_entity_poly.pdbx_strand_id
1 'polypeptide(L)'
;MTTTLGPRFAAIALIGAIASMVAASSSTARASAASPPTPTAPPGSGARQAPETPPGTGAPPAPGQPLAPGEPPPAIGAFSLRSSAFANAERIPDRFTVEGEDLSPPLEWSSPPEGTRSFAIVCEDLDTPRPFVHWVIYGIPSSVTKLPEGLPRERELSDPITARQGASSFNKDNTGYRGPATPRGDMPHRYRFTIYALKENPELKGGLTAPTLRQRTKDIVLGEASMLGTYSRARKPGQTPPGVQEKETLRPPPGRPAPADEPGAPTAPPAPTPPRNDPNAKPPGEPPASGD
;
A
#
# COMPACT_ATOMS: atom_id res chain seq x y z
N MET A 1 -6.40 13.20 79.97
CA MET A 1 -5.58 14.34 79.51
C MET A 1 -5.60 14.35 77.99
N THR A 2 -6.18 15.42 77.41
CA THR A 2 -5.92 16.05 76.09
C THR A 2 -5.91 15.16 74.82
N THR A 3 -6.86 15.29 73.87
CA THR A 3 -7.04 16.39 72.87
C THR A 3 -5.97 16.32 71.77
N THR A 4 -6.26 15.82 70.55
CA THR A 4 -6.73 16.59 69.35
C THR A 4 -5.59 17.19 68.51
N LEU A 5 -5.86 17.30 67.20
CA LEU A 5 -5.30 18.26 66.22
C LEU A 5 -3.96 17.90 65.54
N GLY A 6 -4.01 17.74 64.21
CA GLY A 6 -2.92 18.23 63.34
C GLY A 6 -2.79 19.75 63.46
N PRO A 7 -1.74 20.42 62.95
CA PRO A 7 -1.83 20.92 61.56
C PRO A 7 -0.46 21.23 60.86
N ARG A 8 -0.54 21.56 59.55
CA ARG A 8 0.17 22.65 58.78
C ARG A 8 1.71 22.75 58.91
N PHE A 9 2.52 22.95 57.85
CA PHE A 9 2.74 24.11 56.96
C PHE A 9 3.69 23.60 55.82
N ALA A 10 3.89 24.17 54.62
CA ALA A 10 3.88 25.55 54.17
C ALA A 10 3.64 25.63 52.66
N ALA A 11 3.06 26.75 52.24
CA ALA A 11 2.92 27.18 50.86
C ALA A 11 4.25 27.72 50.32
N ILE A 12 4.54 27.51 49.02
CA ILE A 12 5.34 28.44 48.23
C ILE A 12 4.55 28.72 46.96
N ALA A 13 3.90 29.88 46.93
CA ALA A 13 3.55 30.57 45.72
C ALA A 13 4.82 31.27 45.20
N LEU A 14 5.18 31.08 43.94
CA LEU A 14 6.07 32.00 43.25
C LEU A 14 5.29 32.74 42.17
N ILE A 15 5.20 34.04 42.41
CA ILE A 15 4.75 35.09 41.53
C ILE A 15 5.82 35.31 40.46
N GLY A 16 5.41 35.39 39.19
CA GLY A 16 6.29 35.72 38.07
C GLY A 16 5.49 36.27 36.91
N ALA A 17 4.97 37.49 37.07
CA ALA A 17 4.42 38.29 35.98
C ALA A 17 5.57 38.82 35.11
N ILE A 18 5.50 38.64 33.79
CA ILE A 18 6.16 39.53 32.83
C ILE A 18 5.14 39.85 31.75
N ALA A 19 4.68 41.09 31.78
CA ALA A 19 3.84 41.72 30.79
C ALA A 19 4.70 42.56 29.83
N SER A 20 4.15 42.76 28.63
CA SER A 20 4.45 43.80 27.64
C SER A 20 5.63 43.57 26.70
N MET A 21 5.32 43.44 25.40
CA MET A 21 5.41 44.60 24.51
C MET A 21 4.60 44.37 23.23
N VAL A 22 3.67 45.30 22.99
CA VAL A 22 2.93 45.53 21.76
C VAL A 22 3.88 46.11 20.71
N ALA A 23 3.83 45.61 19.48
CA ALA A 23 4.19 46.37 18.29
C ALA A 23 3.26 45.99 17.14
N ALA A 24 2.18 46.76 17.00
CA ALA A 24 1.43 46.86 15.76
C ALA A 24 2.28 47.61 14.73
N SER A 25 2.33 47.13 13.49
CA SER A 25 2.79 47.91 12.35
C SER A 25 1.70 47.87 11.29
N SER A 26 0.82 48.87 11.38
CA SER A 26 -0.09 49.26 10.30
C SER A 26 0.68 50.22 9.40
N SER A 27 1.03 49.81 8.18
CA SER A 27 1.51 50.75 7.17
C SER A 27 0.34 51.17 6.28
N THR A 28 -0.18 52.36 6.56
CA THR A 28 -1.10 53.09 5.69
C THR A 28 -0.27 53.78 4.62
N ALA A 29 -0.27 53.25 3.40
CA ALA A 29 0.22 53.97 2.23
C ALA A 29 -0.96 54.61 1.47
N ARG A 30 -0.85 55.94 1.40
CA ARG A 30 -1.70 56.96 0.80
C ARG A 30 -2.06 56.70 -0.68
N ALA A 31 -3.30 56.98 -1.02
CA ALA A 31 -3.81 57.04 -2.39
C ALA A 31 -3.17 58.18 -3.20
N SER A 32 -2.87 57.94 -4.48
CA SER A 32 -2.70 58.96 -5.51
C SER A 32 -3.23 58.44 -6.84
N ALA A 33 -4.16 59.18 -7.44
CA ALA A 33 -4.82 58.89 -8.69
C ALA A 33 -3.93 59.19 -9.92
N ALA A 34 -3.99 58.32 -10.93
CA ALA A 34 -3.86 58.65 -12.35
C ALA A 34 -4.14 57.39 -13.22
N SER A 35 -5.03 57.50 -14.19
CA SER A 35 -5.21 56.58 -15.35
C SER A 35 -4.94 57.38 -16.64
N PRO A 36 -4.82 56.77 -17.84
CA PRO A 36 -4.04 55.61 -18.31
C PRO A 36 -3.08 56.00 -19.48
N PRO A 37 -2.44 55.06 -20.20
CA PRO A 37 -2.95 54.79 -21.55
C PRO A 37 -2.93 53.31 -22.00
N THR A 38 -3.78 53.06 -23.00
CA THR A 38 -4.07 51.83 -23.75
C THR A 38 -2.90 51.37 -24.64
N PRO A 39 -2.73 50.04 -24.84
CA PRO A 39 -2.24 49.49 -26.12
C PRO A 39 -3.25 48.48 -26.69
N THR A 40 -4.04 48.88 -27.69
CA THR A 40 -3.91 48.56 -29.12
C THR A 40 -3.55 47.10 -29.43
N ALA A 41 -4.55 46.35 -29.87
CA ALA A 41 -4.43 45.02 -30.48
C ALA A 41 -3.97 45.12 -31.95
N PRO A 42 -3.21 44.15 -32.49
CA PRO A 42 -3.09 43.93 -33.92
C PRO A 42 -4.13 42.93 -34.46
N PRO A 43 -4.48 43.00 -35.76
CA PRO A 43 -5.58 42.25 -36.36
C PRO A 43 -5.19 40.81 -36.75
N GLY A 44 -6.21 39.95 -36.82
CA GLY A 44 -6.10 38.56 -37.22
C GLY A 44 -6.02 38.33 -38.74
N SER A 45 -5.48 37.17 -39.07
CA SER A 45 -5.71 36.39 -40.29
C SER A 45 -5.20 34.98 -39.94
N GLY A 46 -5.99 33.92 -39.88
CA GLY A 46 -6.87 33.42 -40.93
C GLY A 46 -6.32 32.05 -41.35
N ALA A 47 -6.60 31.00 -40.58
CA ALA A 47 -6.42 29.62 -41.03
C ALA A 47 -7.43 28.71 -40.33
N ARG A 48 -8.43 28.26 -41.12
CA ARG A 48 -9.34 27.16 -40.79
C ARG A 48 -8.53 25.87 -40.67
N GLN A 49 -8.79 25.07 -39.64
CA GLN A 49 -8.78 23.60 -39.71
C GLN A 49 -9.71 22.99 -38.63
N ALA A 50 -10.19 21.79 -38.93
CA ALA A 50 -11.33 21.01 -38.44
C ALA A 50 -11.40 20.72 -36.91
N PRO A 51 -12.57 20.27 -36.39
CA PRO A 51 -12.75 20.04 -34.95
C PRO A 51 -12.03 18.76 -34.49
N GLU A 52 -11.16 18.90 -33.50
CA GLU A 52 -10.61 17.77 -32.77
C GLU A 52 -11.65 17.20 -31.80
N THR A 53 -11.73 15.88 -31.80
CA THR A 53 -12.67 15.06 -31.03
C THR A 53 -12.24 14.99 -29.56
N PRO A 54 -13.15 15.07 -28.58
CA PRO A 54 -12.78 15.01 -27.16
C PRO A 54 -12.29 13.61 -26.75
N PRO A 55 -11.32 13.50 -25.82
CA PRO A 55 -10.87 12.21 -25.31
C PRO A 55 -11.92 11.58 -24.37
N GLY A 56 -12.47 10.45 -24.81
CA GLY A 56 -12.67 9.26 -23.99
C GLY A 56 -13.46 9.40 -22.70
N THR A 57 -14.78 9.55 -22.83
CA THR A 57 -15.72 9.02 -21.84
C THR A 57 -15.45 7.53 -21.64
N GLY A 58 -15.01 7.12 -20.45
CA GLY A 58 -14.97 5.71 -20.07
C GLY A 58 -16.39 5.15 -20.11
N ALA A 59 -16.71 4.48 -21.20
CA ALA A 59 -17.98 3.79 -21.38
C ALA A 59 -18.13 2.70 -20.30
N PRO A 60 -19.35 2.43 -19.81
CA PRO A 60 -19.60 1.24 -19.00
C PRO A 60 -19.18 -0.02 -19.79
N PRO A 61 -18.74 -1.10 -19.11
CA PRO A 61 -18.34 -2.32 -19.80
C PRO A 61 -19.49 -2.83 -20.68
N ALA A 62 -19.14 -3.22 -21.90
CA ALA A 62 -20.08 -3.78 -22.86
C ALA A 62 -20.76 -5.05 -22.28
N PRO A 63 -22.06 -5.27 -22.54
CA PRO A 63 -22.72 -6.51 -22.13
C PRO A 63 -22.10 -7.67 -22.91
N GLY A 64 -21.47 -8.63 -22.21
CA GLY A 64 -21.03 -9.89 -22.82
C GLY A 64 -19.62 -10.36 -22.53
N GLN A 65 -18.83 -9.71 -21.66
CA GLN A 65 -17.62 -10.34 -21.14
C GLN A 65 -17.96 -11.32 -20.00
N PRO A 66 -17.58 -12.60 -20.08
CA PRO A 66 -17.74 -13.52 -18.97
C PRO A 66 -16.88 -13.06 -17.80
N LEU A 67 -17.53 -12.78 -16.67
CA LEU A 67 -16.87 -12.60 -15.38
C LEU A 67 -16.07 -13.87 -15.07
N ALA A 68 -14.82 -13.71 -14.64
CA ALA A 68 -14.01 -14.81 -14.13
C ALA A 68 -14.78 -15.53 -12.99
N PRO A 69 -14.69 -16.87 -12.85
CA PRO A 69 -15.50 -17.59 -11.88
C PRO A 69 -14.93 -17.36 -10.48
N GLY A 70 -15.69 -16.72 -9.57
CA GLY A 70 -15.29 -16.71 -8.16
C GLY A 70 -16.02 -15.81 -7.17
N GLU A 71 -16.72 -14.75 -7.58
CA GLU A 71 -17.46 -13.93 -6.60
C GLU A 71 -18.83 -13.53 -7.16
N PRO A 72 -19.94 -13.81 -6.46
CA PRO A 72 -21.22 -13.22 -6.84
C PRO A 72 -21.06 -11.69 -6.81
N PRO A 73 -21.58 -10.96 -7.82
CA PRO A 73 -21.60 -9.51 -7.76
C PRO A 73 -22.24 -9.08 -6.43
N PRO A 74 -21.72 -8.05 -5.73
CA PRO A 74 -22.30 -7.60 -4.48
C PRO A 74 -23.78 -7.36 -4.70
N ALA A 75 -24.62 -7.92 -3.84
CA ALA A 75 -26.06 -7.73 -3.90
C ALA A 75 -26.34 -6.24 -4.06
N ILE A 76 -27.09 -5.86 -5.10
CA ILE A 76 -27.39 -4.45 -5.38
C ILE A 76 -28.04 -3.86 -4.12
N GLY A 77 -27.36 -2.91 -3.47
CA GLY A 77 -27.81 -2.25 -2.24
C GLY A 77 -27.08 -2.67 -0.95
N ALA A 78 -26.13 -3.60 -0.99
CA ALA A 78 -25.32 -3.95 0.20
C ALA A 78 -24.15 -2.98 0.40
N PHE A 79 -23.87 -2.62 1.66
CA PHE A 79 -22.71 -1.82 2.03
C PHE A 79 -21.43 -2.52 1.58
N SER A 80 -20.60 -1.84 0.80
CA SER A 80 -19.44 -2.43 0.14
C SER A 80 -18.24 -1.49 0.14
N LEU A 81 -17.04 -2.08 0.13
CA LEU A 81 -15.75 -1.40 0.03
C LEU A 81 -14.96 -2.00 -1.13
N ARG A 82 -14.32 -1.16 -1.95
CA ARG A 82 -13.47 -1.58 -3.06
C ARG A 82 -12.30 -0.63 -3.25
N SER A 83 -11.34 -1.03 -4.08
CA SER A 83 -10.25 -0.18 -4.57
C SER A 83 -10.23 -0.23 -6.09
N SER A 84 -9.92 0.88 -6.75
CA SER A 84 -9.60 0.91 -8.18
C SER A 84 -8.18 0.42 -8.50
N ALA A 85 -7.33 0.28 -7.48
CA ALA A 85 -5.94 -0.17 -7.64
C ALA A 85 -5.80 -1.69 -7.71
N PHE A 86 -6.71 -2.46 -7.11
CA PHE A 86 -6.70 -3.92 -7.11
C PHE A 86 -8.09 -4.46 -6.76
N ALA A 87 -8.44 -5.64 -7.30
CA ALA A 87 -9.68 -6.32 -6.98
C ALA A 87 -9.60 -7.03 -5.62
N ASN A 88 -10.75 -7.48 -5.10
CA ASN A 88 -10.80 -8.22 -3.84
C ASN A 88 -9.95 -9.49 -3.92
N ALA A 89 -9.19 -9.74 -2.85
CA ALA A 89 -8.23 -10.84 -2.70
C ALA A 89 -7.07 -10.89 -3.74
N GLU A 90 -6.98 -9.90 -4.64
CA GLU A 90 -5.90 -9.82 -5.61
C GLU A 90 -4.64 -9.17 -5.02
N ARG A 91 -3.53 -9.31 -5.77
CA ARG A 91 -2.23 -8.78 -5.36
C ARG A 91 -2.26 -7.25 -5.28
N ILE A 92 -1.84 -6.71 -4.14
CA ILE A 92 -1.63 -5.26 -3.94
C ILE A 92 -0.43 -4.81 -4.80
N PRO A 93 -0.59 -3.77 -5.66
CA PRO A 93 0.51 -3.23 -6.46
C PRO A 93 1.65 -2.68 -5.60
N ASP A 94 2.89 -2.84 -6.07
CA ASP A 94 4.10 -2.54 -5.30
C ASP A 94 4.14 -1.09 -4.79
N ARG A 95 3.57 -0.14 -5.55
CA ARG A 95 3.50 1.27 -5.16
C ARG A 95 2.76 1.53 -3.84
N PHE A 96 1.85 0.64 -3.45
CA PHE A 96 1.12 0.73 -2.17
C PHE A 96 1.79 -0.11 -1.07
N THR A 97 3.04 -0.53 -1.27
CA THR A 97 3.78 -1.38 -0.32
C THR A 97 5.10 -0.73 0.05
N VAL A 98 5.79 -1.29 1.05
CA VAL A 98 7.13 -0.80 1.45
C VAL A 98 8.22 -1.05 0.42
N GLU A 99 7.97 -1.84 -0.63
CA GLU A 99 8.90 -2.01 -1.76
C GLU A 99 8.73 -0.92 -2.84
N GLY A 100 7.64 -0.15 -2.80
CA GLY A 100 7.38 0.95 -3.72
C GLY A 100 7.31 2.30 -3.01
N GLU A 101 6.37 3.14 -3.42
CA GLU A 101 6.16 4.49 -2.89
C GLU A 101 5.49 4.52 -1.51
N ASP A 102 4.98 3.37 -1.05
CA ASP A 102 4.32 3.21 0.25
C ASP A 102 3.06 4.10 0.41
N LEU A 103 2.36 4.35 -0.70
CA LEU A 103 1.15 5.18 -0.74
C LEU A 103 -0.08 4.43 -0.21
N SER A 104 -1.04 5.13 0.40
CA SER A 104 -2.34 4.52 0.69
C SER A 104 -3.08 4.21 -0.62
N PRO A 105 -3.72 3.05 -0.77
CA PRO A 105 -4.51 2.77 -1.97
C PRO A 105 -5.76 3.66 -2.02
N PRO A 106 -6.27 3.99 -3.23
CA PRO A 106 -7.56 4.62 -3.36
C PRO A 106 -8.65 3.66 -2.88
N LEU A 107 -9.58 4.13 -2.06
CA LEU A 107 -10.69 3.32 -1.55
C LEU A 107 -12.01 3.98 -1.88
N GLU A 108 -13.00 3.18 -2.24
CA GLU A 108 -14.36 3.64 -2.56
C GLU A 108 -15.37 2.73 -1.87
N TRP A 109 -16.46 3.30 -1.38
CA TRP A 109 -17.55 2.54 -0.79
C TRP A 109 -18.90 3.00 -1.31
N SER A 110 -19.88 2.11 -1.21
CA SER A 110 -21.24 2.39 -1.67
C SER A 110 -22.28 1.77 -0.74
N SER A 111 -23.50 2.32 -0.79
CA SER A 111 -24.64 1.87 0.00
C SER A 111 -24.40 1.82 1.51
N PRO A 112 -23.88 2.90 2.14
CA PRO A 112 -23.75 2.92 3.59
C PRO A 112 -25.14 2.79 4.26
N PRO A 113 -25.24 2.13 5.42
CA PRO A 113 -26.50 2.03 6.17
C PRO A 113 -27.14 3.40 6.41
N GLU A 114 -28.48 3.44 6.44
CA GLU A 114 -29.21 4.67 6.76
C GLU A 114 -28.81 5.21 8.14
N GLY A 115 -28.69 6.54 8.26
CA GLY A 115 -28.29 7.19 9.49
C GLY A 115 -26.77 7.32 9.69
N THR A 116 -25.95 6.86 8.73
CA THR A 116 -24.50 7.06 8.76
C THR A 116 -24.13 8.54 8.80
N ARG A 117 -23.30 8.93 9.77
CA ARG A 117 -22.79 10.31 9.95
C ARG A 117 -21.29 10.43 9.74
N SER A 118 -20.53 9.37 9.99
CA SER A 118 -19.10 9.32 9.68
C SER A 118 -18.63 7.91 9.34
N PHE A 119 -17.41 7.80 8.80
CA PHE A 119 -16.74 6.54 8.52
C PHE A 119 -15.42 6.42 9.27
N ALA A 120 -15.01 5.17 9.48
CA ALA A 120 -13.67 4.80 9.88
C ALA A 120 -13.17 3.61 9.05
N ILE A 121 -11.87 3.55 8.78
CA ILE A 121 -11.23 2.46 8.05
C ILE A 121 -10.03 1.95 8.85
N VAL A 122 -9.91 0.63 8.93
CA VAL A 122 -8.76 -0.06 9.52
C VAL A 122 -8.20 -1.05 8.50
N CYS A 123 -6.87 -1.05 8.32
CA CYS A 123 -6.15 -2.05 7.53
C CYS A 123 -5.32 -2.94 8.45
N GLU A 124 -5.49 -4.26 8.35
CA GLU A 124 -4.84 -5.27 9.19
C GLU A 124 -4.25 -6.41 8.34
N ASP A 125 -3.04 -6.85 8.66
CA ASP A 125 -2.45 -8.11 8.19
C ASP A 125 -2.96 -9.26 9.05
N LEU A 126 -3.72 -10.17 8.43
CA LEU A 126 -4.36 -11.30 9.12
C LEU A 126 -3.46 -12.50 9.32
N ASP A 127 -2.31 -12.56 8.64
CA ASP A 127 -1.41 -13.71 8.62
C ASP A 127 -0.21 -13.49 9.55
N THR A 128 -0.43 -12.72 10.60
CA THR A 128 0.51 -12.48 11.71
C THR A 128 -0.07 -13.05 13.02
N PRO A 129 0.76 -13.42 14.02
CA PRO A 129 0.26 -14.01 15.27
C PRO A 129 -0.77 -13.16 16.03
N ARG A 130 -0.72 -11.83 15.84
CA ARG A 130 -1.76 -10.87 16.23
C ARG A 130 -1.92 -9.90 15.07
N PRO A 131 -3.16 -9.54 14.66
CA PRO A 131 -3.38 -8.69 13.50
C PRO A 131 -2.48 -7.45 13.53
N PHE A 132 -1.67 -7.30 12.49
CA PHE A 132 -0.73 -6.19 12.39
C PHE A 132 -1.42 -5.01 11.72
N VAL A 133 -1.56 -3.88 12.41
CA VAL A 133 -2.31 -2.73 11.93
C VAL A 133 -1.44 -1.88 11.00
N HIS A 134 -1.85 -1.80 9.73
CA HIS A 134 -1.19 -1.03 8.68
C HIS A 134 -1.77 0.38 8.53
N TRP A 135 -3.04 0.57 8.88
CA TRP A 135 -3.70 1.87 8.76
C TRP A 135 -4.90 1.99 9.70
N VAL A 136 -5.07 3.19 10.24
CA VAL A 136 -6.25 3.60 11.00
C VAL A 136 -6.59 5.02 10.54
N ILE A 137 -7.79 5.21 10.02
CA ILE A 137 -8.33 6.53 9.66
C ILE A 137 -9.79 6.60 10.10
N TYR A 138 -10.21 7.72 10.67
CA TYR A 138 -11.55 7.86 11.23
C TYR A 138 -12.05 9.29 11.20
N GLY A 139 -13.36 9.42 11.41
CA GLY A 139 -13.99 10.72 11.41
C GLY A 139 -14.12 11.31 10.02
N ILE A 140 -14.13 10.44 9.00
CA ILE A 140 -14.37 10.78 7.61
C ILE A 140 -15.85 11.19 7.51
N PRO A 141 -16.18 12.38 6.96
CA PRO A 141 -17.56 12.83 6.83
C PRO A 141 -18.42 11.86 6.01
N SER A 142 -19.70 11.71 6.37
CA SER A 142 -20.66 10.88 5.63
C SER A 142 -20.87 11.29 4.16
N SER A 143 -20.56 12.55 3.81
CA SER A 143 -20.59 13.05 2.43
C SER A 143 -19.45 12.50 1.56
N VAL A 144 -18.40 11.94 2.16
CA VAL A 144 -17.28 11.33 1.45
C VAL A 144 -17.61 9.87 1.17
N THR A 145 -17.45 9.45 -0.08
CA THR A 145 -17.65 8.05 -0.52
C THR A 145 -16.39 7.42 -1.09
N LYS A 146 -15.28 8.18 -1.11
CA LYS A 146 -13.99 7.72 -1.60
C LYS A 146 -12.82 8.42 -0.91
N LEU A 147 -11.72 7.71 -0.76
CA LEU A 147 -10.41 8.24 -0.41
C LEU A 147 -9.50 8.21 -1.64
N PRO A 148 -8.79 9.31 -1.93
CA PRO A 148 -7.76 9.30 -2.97
C PRO A 148 -6.57 8.44 -2.53
N GLU A 149 -5.74 8.09 -3.50
CA GLU A 149 -4.45 7.48 -3.19
C GLU A 149 -3.51 8.44 -2.46
N GLY A 150 -2.58 7.90 -1.69
CA GLY A 150 -1.45 8.67 -1.16
C GLY A 150 -1.81 9.76 -0.15
N LEU A 151 -2.77 9.52 0.75
CA LEU A 151 -3.08 10.48 1.81
C LEU A 151 -1.83 10.79 2.67
N PRO A 152 -1.61 12.07 3.06
CA PRO A 152 -0.49 12.46 3.91
C PRO A 152 -0.49 11.67 5.23
N ARG A 153 0.69 11.46 5.83
CA ARG A 153 0.85 10.68 7.07
C ARG A 153 0.76 11.55 8.32
N GLU A 154 -0.34 12.30 8.41
CA GLU A 154 -0.58 13.30 9.45
C GLU A 154 -1.74 12.89 10.36
N ARG A 155 -1.68 13.28 11.64
CA ARG A 155 -2.71 12.93 12.65
C ARG A 155 -4.05 13.55 12.37
N GLU A 156 -4.03 14.77 11.83
CA GLU A 156 -5.19 15.55 11.45
C GLU A 156 -5.01 15.86 9.96
N LEU A 157 -5.99 15.53 9.15
CA LEU A 157 -6.05 15.85 7.73
C LEU A 157 -7.12 16.92 7.53
N SER A 158 -6.79 17.95 6.78
CA SER A 158 -7.75 18.96 6.31
C SER A 158 -7.90 18.96 4.79
N ASP A 159 -6.91 18.45 4.07
CA ASP A 159 -6.87 18.33 2.61
C ASP A 159 -6.24 16.96 2.24
N PRO A 160 -6.74 16.24 1.22
CA PRO A 160 -7.92 16.52 0.39
C PRO A 160 -9.26 16.21 1.08
N ILE A 161 -9.22 15.63 2.28
CA ILE A 161 -10.39 15.31 3.09
C ILE A 161 -10.14 15.67 4.55
N THR A 162 -11.20 16.05 5.25
CA THR A 162 -11.14 16.20 6.71
C THR A 162 -11.25 14.82 7.36
N ALA A 163 -10.19 14.37 8.03
CA ALA A 163 -10.19 13.11 8.77
C ALA A 163 -9.07 13.10 9.81
N ARG A 164 -9.08 12.08 10.65
CA ARG A 164 -8.03 11.82 11.64
C ARG A 164 -7.38 10.49 11.37
N GLN A 165 -6.08 10.41 11.59
CA GLN A 165 -5.33 9.16 11.45
C GLN A 165 -4.76 8.70 12.78
N GLY A 166 -4.81 7.38 12.95
CA GLY A 166 -4.39 6.68 14.13
C GLY A 166 -2.96 6.14 14.05
N ALA A 167 -2.55 5.50 15.14
CA ALA A 167 -1.26 4.83 15.24
C ALA A 167 -1.31 3.43 14.58
N SER A 168 -0.25 3.09 13.86
CA SER A 168 -0.04 1.76 13.26
C SER A 168 0.77 0.83 14.18
N SER A 169 0.83 -0.46 13.86
CA SER A 169 1.62 -1.45 14.61
C SER A 169 3.13 -1.35 14.38
N PHE A 170 3.59 -0.53 13.41
CA PHE A 170 5.01 -0.35 13.12
C PHE A 170 5.77 0.31 14.28
N ASN A 171 5.20 1.34 14.88
CA ASN A 171 5.59 1.92 16.18
C ASN A 171 4.51 2.92 16.63
N LYS A 172 4.55 3.32 17.91
CA LYS A 172 3.56 4.22 18.53
C LYS A 172 3.49 5.64 17.92
N ASP A 173 4.55 6.08 17.25
CA ASP A 173 4.68 7.42 16.71
C ASP A 173 4.26 7.48 15.22
N ASN A 174 4.24 6.33 14.54
CA ASN A 174 3.81 6.20 13.16
C ASN A 174 2.30 6.42 13.03
N THR A 175 1.96 7.47 12.30
CA THR A 175 0.59 7.83 11.95
C THR A 175 0.34 7.60 10.46
N GLY A 176 -0.90 7.26 10.13
CA GLY A 176 -1.36 7.07 8.76
C GLY A 176 -0.91 5.76 8.15
N TYR A 177 -1.11 5.63 6.83
CA TYR A 177 -0.87 4.39 6.12
C TYR A 177 0.62 4.02 6.09
N ARG A 178 0.87 2.72 6.27
CA ARG A 178 2.11 2.03 5.92
C ARG A 178 1.73 0.71 5.25
N GLY A 179 2.25 0.48 4.07
CA GLY A 179 1.87 -0.63 3.22
C GLY A 179 2.39 -1.99 3.69
N PRO A 180 1.97 -3.06 2.98
CA PRO A 180 2.44 -4.41 3.22
C PRO A 180 3.97 -4.49 3.36
N ALA A 181 4.41 -5.14 4.42
CA ALA A 181 5.82 -5.32 4.76
C ALA A 181 6.15 -6.78 5.07
N THR A 182 5.48 -7.70 4.37
CA THR A 182 5.64 -9.16 4.50
C THR A 182 7.11 -9.56 4.60
N PRO A 183 7.51 -10.54 5.42
CA PRO A 183 8.87 -11.07 5.38
C PRO A 183 9.22 -11.59 3.97
N ARG A 184 10.48 -11.43 3.56
CA ARG A 184 10.91 -11.87 2.22
C ARG A 184 10.89 -13.38 2.13
N GLY A 185 10.28 -13.91 1.07
CA GLY A 185 10.16 -15.34 0.83
C GLY A 185 9.09 -16.03 1.67
N ASP A 186 8.27 -15.28 2.40
CA ASP A 186 7.10 -15.82 3.08
C ASP A 186 5.95 -16.06 2.09
N MET A 187 4.95 -16.82 2.53
CA MET A 187 3.70 -16.98 1.79
C MET A 187 2.99 -15.62 1.64
N PRO A 188 2.11 -15.43 0.63
CA PRO A 188 1.31 -14.22 0.54
C PRO A 188 0.47 -13.98 1.79
N HIS A 189 0.66 -12.82 2.41
CA HIS A 189 -0.17 -12.34 3.52
C HIS A 189 -1.44 -11.67 2.98
N ARG A 190 -2.52 -11.71 3.76
CA ARG A 190 -3.81 -11.08 3.49
C ARG A 190 -3.96 -9.83 4.32
N TYR A 191 -4.12 -8.71 3.63
CA TYR A 191 -4.34 -7.38 4.18
C TYR A 191 -5.82 -7.05 4.06
N ARG A 192 -6.54 -7.05 5.20
CA ARG A 192 -7.96 -6.71 5.26
C ARG A 192 -8.15 -5.23 5.51
N PHE A 193 -8.84 -4.58 4.59
CA PHE A 193 -9.35 -3.23 4.77
C PHE A 193 -10.81 -3.35 5.21
N THR A 194 -11.13 -2.87 6.42
CA THR A 194 -12.50 -2.84 6.95
C THR A 194 -12.94 -1.39 7.09
N ILE A 195 -14.10 -1.06 6.50
CA ILE A 195 -14.79 0.22 6.71
C ILE A 195 -15.93 0.02 7.69
N TYR A 196 -16.09 0.98 8.60
CA TYR A 196 -17.18 1.07 9.57
C TYR A 196 -18.02 2.29 9.25
N ALA A 197 -19.33 2.11 9.11
CA ALA A 197 -20.31 3.18 9.04
C ALA A 197 -20.81 3.51 10.45
N LEU A 198 -20.65 4.76 10.88
CA LEU A 198 -20.92 5.20 12.25
C LEU A 198 -22.15 6.11 12.30
N LYS A 199 -23.02 5.89 13.29
CA LYS A 199 -24.22 6.71 13.58
C LYS A 199 -23.90 8.15 13.99
N GLU A 200 -22.68 8.38 14.45
CA GLU A 200 -22.21 9.67 14.97
C GLU A 200 -20.83 10.00 14.42
N ASN A 201 -20.38 11.24 14.61
CA ASN A 201 -19.00 11.66 14.36
C ASN A 201 -18.38 12.15 15.66
N PRO A 202 -17.92 11.24 16.55
CA PRO A 202 -17.36 11.65 17.83
C PRO A 202 -16.11 12.51 17.65
N GLU A 203 -15.93 13.47 18.54
CA GLU A 203 -14.72 14.29 18.63
C GLU A 203 -13.55 13.48 19.21
N LEU A 204 -13.01 12.60 18.37
CA LEU A 204 -11.79 11.85 18.64
C LEU A 204 -10.59 12.67 18.14
N LYS A 205 -9.49 12.72 18.90
CA LYS A 205 -8.22 13.29 18.42
C LYS A 205 -7.46 12.28 17.57
N GLY A 206 -6.61 12.72 16.66
CA GLY A 206 -5.66 11.86 15.94
C GLY A 206 -4.74 11.04 16.86
N GLY A 207 -4.25 9.90 16.36
CA GLY A 207 -3.32 9.01 17.06
C GLY A 207 -3.94 7.82 17.80
N LEU A 208 -5.24 7.56 17.64
CA LEU A 208 -5.87 6.36 18.25
C LEU A 208 -5.31 5.06 17.65
N THR A 209 -5.20 4.02 18.47
CA THR A 209 -4.94 2.66 17.97
C THR A 209 -6.22 2.01 17.45
N ALA A 210 -6.13 1.01 16.57
CA ALA A 210 -7.32 0.30 16.08
C ALA A 210 -8.17 -0.33 17.22
N PRO A 211 -7.58 -0.98 18.26
CA PRO A 211 -8.35 -1.43 19.41
C PRO A 211 -9.07 -0.30 20.16
N THR A 212 -8.40 0.83 20.37
CA THR A 212 -9.02 1.99 21.03
C THR A 212 -10.16 2.57 20.20
N LEU A 213 -9.97 2.71 18.88
CA LEU A 213 -11.01 3.17 17.97
C LEU A 213 -12.24 2.27 18.05
N ARG A 214 -12.07 0.95 17.87
CA ARG A 214 -13.17 -0.03 17.97
C ARG A 214 -13.89 0.04 19.31
N GLN A 215 -13.16 0.15 20.42
CA GLN A 215 -13.75 0.29 21.75
C GLN A 215 -14.58 1.58 21.88
N ARG A 216 -14.11 2.69 21.31
CA ARG A 216 -14.79 4.00 21.38
C ARG A 216 -16.02 4.07 20.47
N THR A 217 -16.06 3.29 19.40
CA THR A 217 -17.14 3.34 18.40
C THR A 217 -18.10 2.16 18.47
N LYS A 218 -17.86 1.16 19.32
CA LYS A 218 -18.62 -0.11 19.36
C LYS A 218 -20.15 0.06 19.40
N ASP A 219 -20.65 1.06 20.13
CA ASP A 219 -22.09 1.26 20.36
C ASP A 219 -22.74 2.14 19.27
N ILE A 220 -21.94 2.65 18.31
CA ILE A 220 -22.40 3.53 17.23
C ILE A 220 -22.11 2.97 15.84
N VAL A 221 -21.63 1.73 15.70
CA VAL A 221 -21.47 1.08 14.39
C VAL A 221 -22.85 0.67 13.86
N LEU A 222 -23.19 1.15 12.67
CA LEU A 222 -24.42 0.77 11.94
C LEU A 222 -24.20 -0.38 10.97
N GLY A 223 -22.96 -0.52 10.48
CA GLY A 223 -22.58 -1.61 9.59
C GLY A 223 -21.11 -1.55 9.24
N GLU A 224 -20.61 -2.64 8.68
CA GLU A 224 -19.24 -2.77 8.22
C GLU A 224 -19.20 -3.43 6.84
N ALA A 225 -18.15 -3.13 6.09
CA ALA A 225 -17.80 -3.82 4.86
C ALA A 225 -16.29 -4.03 4.85
N SER A 226 -15.81 -5.04 4.11
CA SER A 226 -14.38 -5.28 4.01
C SER A 226 -13.98 -5.78 2.63
N MET A 227 -12.71 -5.54 2.30
CA MET A 227 -12.04 -6.14 1.14
C MET A 227 -10.67 -6.67 1.57
N LEU A 228 -10.16 -7.64 0.82
CA LEU A 228 -8.83 -8.20 0.99
C LEU A 228 -7.92 -7.72 -0.15
N GLY A 229 -6.65 -7.51 0.16
CA GLY A 229 -5.56 -7.53 -0.80
C GLY A 229 -4.50 -8.52 -0.35
N THR A 230 -3.77 -9.12 -1.29
CA THR A 230 -2.69 -10.06 -0.99
C THR A 230 -1.33 -9.45 -1.33
N TYR A 231 -0.30 -9.79 -0.57
CA TYR A 231 1.06 -9.38 -0.93
C TYR A 231 2.10 -10.36 -0.41
N SER A 232 3.12 -10.61 -1.22
CA SER A 232 4.34 -11.32 -0.84
C SER A 232 5.54 -10.59 -1.41
N ARG A 233 6.68 -10.71 -0.72
CA ARG A 233 7.95 -10.19 -1.23
C ARG A 233 8.80 -11.33 -1.74
N ALA A 234 9.36 -11.13 -2.93
CA ALA A 234 10.34 -12.03 -3.48
C ALA A 234 11.49 -12.23 -2.49
N ARG A 235 11.98 -13.46 -2.48
CA ARG A 235 13.14 -13.84 -1.70
C ARG A 235 14.39 -13.08 -2.17
N LYS A 236 15.32 -12.81 -1.25
CA LYS A 236 16.65 -12.33 -1.66
C LYS A 236 17.35 -13.42 -2.50
N PRO A 237 18.01 -13.06 -3.61
CA PRO A 237 18.91 -13.97 -4.30
C PRO A 237 19.94 -14.56 -3.32
N GLY A 238 20.13 -15.88 -3.34
CA GLY A 238 21.10 -16.57 -2.48
C GLY A 238 20.60 -17.01 -1.08
N GLN A 239 19.34 -16.80 -0.73
CA GLN A 239 18.76 -17.32 0.51
C GLN A 239 18.20 -18.74 0.28
N THR A 240 18.59 -19.74 1.08
CA THR A 240 18.25 -21.18 0.91
C THR A 240 16.87 -21.54 1.48
N PRO A 241 15.96 -22.24 0.76
CA PRO A 241 14.56 -22.44 1.17
C PRO A 241 14.41 -22.99 2.58
N PRO A 242 13.49 -22.44 3.41
CA PRO A 242 13.16 -23.11 4.66
C PRO A 242 12.57 -24.48 4.30
N GLY A 243 13.22 -25.56 4.75
CA GLY A 243 12.76 -26.93 4.56
C GLY A 243 13.55 -27.79 3.56
N VAL A 244 14.58 -27.26 2.87
CA VAL A 244 15.54 -28.14 2.18
C VAL A 244 16.66 -28.45 3.16
N GLN A 245 16.53 -29.57 3.89
CA GLN A 245 17.73 -30.22 4.41
C GLN A 245 18.54 -30.61 3.17
N GLU A 246 19.62 -29.87 2.89
CA GLU A 246 20.64 -30.35 1.98
C GLU A 246 21.00 -31.74 2.46
N LYS A 247 20.65 -32.74 1.65
CA LYS A 247 21.15 -34.09 1.82
C LYS A 247 22.66 -33.94 1.67
N GLU A 248 23.33 -33.87 2.81
CA GLU A 248 24.77 -33.76 2.95
C GLU A 248 25.38 -34.71 1.94
N THR A 249 26.00 -34.15 0.90
CA THR A 249 26.71 -34.94 -0.09
C THR A 249 27.82 -35.63 0.68
N LEU A 250 27.60 -36.92 0.91
CA LEU A 250 28.51 -37.88 1.52
C LEU A 250 29.95 -37.50 1.17
N ARG A 251 30.67 -36.89 2.11
CA ARG A 251 32.12 -36.76 1.99
C ARG A 251 32.65 -38.16 1.73
N PRO A 252 33.44 -38.40 0.67
CA PRO A 252 34.09 -39.70 0.54
C PRO A 252 34.97 -39.92 1.77
N PRO A 253 34.95 -41.12 2.38
CA PRO A 253 35.74 -41.40 3.57
C PRO A 253 37.24 -41.24 3.26
N PRO A 254 38.08 -40.85 4.25
CA PRO A 254 39.51 -40.71 4.05
C PRO A 254 40.12 -42.05 3.63
N GLY A 255 41.01 -41.99 2.64
CA GLY A 255 41.60 -43.12 1.95
C GLY A 255 42.19 -44.18 2.88
N ARG A 256 41.87 -45.43 2.58
CA ARG A 256 42.56 -46.61 3.11
C ARG A 256 43.97 -46.64 2.49
N PRO A 257 45.04 -46.92 3.26
CA PRO A 257 46.37 -47.07 2.67
C PRO A 257 46.39 -48.28 1.72
N ALA A 258 47.04 -48.11 0.58
CA ALA A 258 47.18 -49.13 -0.46
C ALA A 258 48.00 -50.33 0.04
N PRO A 259 47.58 -51.58 -0.23
CA PRO A 259 48.46 -52.73 -0.10
C PRO A 259 49.40 -52.81 -1.33
N ALA A 260 50.64 -53.22 -1.04
CA ALA A 260 51.74 -53.35 -1.98
C ALA A 260 51.58 -54.52 -2.97
N ASP A 261 52.26 -54.34 -4.12
CA ASP A 261 52.77 -55.30 -5.12
C ASP A 261 52.22 -56.74 -5.16
N GLU A 262 51.63 -57.12 -6.31
CA GLU A 262 52.17 -58.20 -7.16
C GLU A 262 51.58 -58.18 -8.60
N PRO A 263 52.29 -58.72 -9.62
CA PRO A 263 52.07 -58.44 -11.04
C PRO A 263 51.32 -59.56 -11.81
N GLY A 264 50.61 -59.20 -12.89
CA GLY A 264 50.24 -60.16 -13.94
C GLY A 264 49.01 -59.82 -14.79
N ALA A 265 49.23 -59.14 -15.93
CA ALA A 265 48.61 -59.26 -17.29
C ALA A 265 47.06 -59.40 -17.50
N PRO A 266 46.52 -59.18 -18.73
CA PRO A 266 46.96 -58.38 -19.86
C PRO A 266 45.94 -57.30 -20.30
N THR A 267 46.47 -56.36 -21.09
CA THR A 267 45.87 -55.19 -21.75
C THR A 267 44.62 -55.49 -22.58
N ALA A 268 43.54 -54.73 -22.36
CA ALA A 268 42.39 -54.63 -23.26
C ALA A 268 42.64 -53.55 -24.35
N PRO A 269 42.19 -53.75 -25.61
CA PRO A 269 42.46 -52.82 -26.71
C PRO A 269 41.63 -51.52 -26.59
N PRO A 270 42.11 -50.39 -27.15
CA PRO A 270 41.41 -49.11 -27.09
C PRO A 270 40.18 -49.06 -27.99
N ALA A 271 39.15 -48.35 -27.52
CA ALA A 271 37.91 -48.06 -28.25
C ALA A 271 38.14 -47.14 -29.47
N PRO A 272 37.31 -47.22 -30.52
CA PRO A 272 37.48 -46.46 -31.76
C PRO A 272 37.23 -44.97 -31.57
N THR A 273 38.07 -44.16 -32.21
CA THR A 273 38.01 -42.69 -32.28
C THR A 273 36.81 -42.24 -33.14
N PRO A 274 36.04 -41.21 -32.74
CA PRO A 274 35.01 -40.64 -33.61
C PRO A 274 35.63 -39.88 -34.81
N PRO A 275 34.95 -39.85 -35.97
CA PRO A 275 35.48 -39.19 -37.16
C PRO A 275 35.57 -37.66 -36.99
N ARG A 276 36.64 -37.10 -37.57
CA ARG A 276 36.89 -35.66 -37.68
C ARG A 276 35.81 -34.98 -38.52
N ASN A 277 35.26 -33.88 -38.02
CA ASN A 277 34.51 -32.90 -38.80
C ASN A 277 35.41 -32.33 -39.90
N ASP A 278 35.00 -32.49 -41.16
CA ASP A 278 35.65 -31.90 -42.32
C ASP A 278 34.99 -30.55 -42.62
N PRO A 279 35.66 -29.40 -42.40
CA PRO A 279 35.05 -28.08 -42.55
C PRO A 279 34.80 -27.65 -44.01
N ASN A 280 35.04 -28.53 -44.99
CA ASN A 280 34.86 -28.26 -46.42
C ASN A 280 33.72 -29.06 -47.09
N ALA A 281 32.83 -29.68 -46.30
CA ALA A 281 31.66 -30.34 -46.85
C ALA A 281 30.68 -29.29 -47.46
N LYS A 282 30.59 -29.30 -48.79
CA LYS A 282 29.69 -28.47 -49.60
C LYS A 282 28.21 -28.81 -49.28
N PRO A 283 27.33 -27.82 -49.06
CA PRO A 283 25.91 -28.11 -48.81
C PRO A 283 25.24 -28.69 -50.07
N PRO A 284 24.34 -29.68 -49.93
CA PRO A 284 23.54 -30.17 -51.04
C PRO A 284 22.54 -29.09 -51.49
N GLY A 285 22.44 -28.91 -52.80
CA GLY A 285 21.66 -27.86 -53.46
C GLY A 285 20.15 -28.01 -53.31
N GLU A 286 19.50 -26.86 -53.26
CA GLU A 286 18.05 -26.64 -53.27
C GLU A 286 17.43 -27.16 -54.59
N PRO A 287 16.37 -27.99 -54.57
CA PRO A 287 15.58 -28.26 -55.75
C PRO A 287 14.57 -27.13 -56.02
N PRO A 288 14.28 -26.81 -57.30
CA PRO A 288 13.52 -25.63 -57.68
C PRO A 288 12.01 -25.74 -57.40
N ALA A 289 11.44 -24.57 -57.11
CA ALA A 289 10.01 -24.31 -57.00
C ALA A 289 9.25 -24.73 -58.27
N SER A 290 8.12 -25.41 -58.09
CA SER A 290 7.10 -25.61 -59.11
C SER A 290 5.81 -24.98 -58.61
N GLY A 291 5.27 -24.06 -59.41
CA GLY A 291 4.02 -23.36 -59.16
C GLY A 291 2.80 -24.03 -59.79
N ASP A 292 1.69 -23.30 -59.63
CA ASP A 292 0.28 -23.50 -60.01
C ASP A 292 -0.53 -24.56 -59.25
#